data_AF-A0A443NDY9-F1
#
_entry.id   AF-A0A443NDY9-F1
#
_cell.length_a   1.000
_cell.length_b   1.000
_cell.length_c   1.000
_cell.angle_alpha   90.00
_cell.angle_beta   90.00
_cell.angle_gamma   90.00
#
_symmetry.space_group_name_H-M   'P 1'
#
loop_
_entity.id
_entity.type
_entity.pdbx_description
1 polymer ?
#
loop_
_entity_poly.entity_id
_entity_poly.type
_entity_poly.pdbx_seq_one_letter_code
_entity_poly.pdbx_strand_id
1 'polypeptide(L)'
;METFNGNCRNHFCFVVTASFGFWFFMFYFHSFHAYTLMESKNSVQSIQNQYENSVLRNSDQQGNISSLPVIENETPQPLKQQSFEENTAIIESDPCSGRYVYVHDLPSRFNVDILKDCKTISMWTDMCKFISNMGLGPKLSNEEGAFSNKGWFATNQFAVELIFYNRMKQYKCLTSNSSMASAIFVPFFAGLDISRYLWGGFNTTTRDSSSFDLVEWLVKKPEWQVLGGRDHFLVGGRITWDFRRQTDNETDWGNKFLFLPQVKNMTILTIESSPWSSYDFGIPYPTYFHPSKDIEVFQWQNRMRRQKRLWWFSFAGAPRPNMAGSIRGQIIDQCRASKRCKLLECSSGVNQCNSPSSLMKMFQRSIFCLQPQGDSYTRRSAFDSILAGCIPVFFHPGSAYVQYTWHLPLNHTSYSVFIPEDEVRDGKISIETVLLSISREEVRAMREKIIELIPRIVYADPRSRLETLEDAFDIAVQGVIQRVNRLREEIKEGRVRNDMGFVEQNHWKYALIGGDGEHEWDRFFTKPEDAGT
;
A
#
# COMPACT_ATOMS: atom_id res chain seq x y z
N MET A 1 6.69 61.78 63.80
CA MET A 1 5.60 62.29 62.95
C MET A 1 6.04 62.08 61.51
N GLU A 2 5.10 61.70 60.64
CA GLU A 2 5.25 61.27 59.24
C GLU A 2 5.47 59.78 58.96
N THR A 3 4.53 59.28 58.19
CA THR A 3 4.20 57.92 57.80
C THR A 3 4.78 57.61 56.43
N PHE A 4 5.31 56.39 56.23
CA PHE A 4 5.35 55.77 54.91
C PHE A 4 4.71 54.38 54.98
N ASN A 5 3.63 54.25 54.21
CA ASN A 5 2.81 53.07 54.01
C ASN A 5 3.54 52.12 53.05
N GLY A 6 3.53 50.80 53.30
CA GLY A 6 4.32 49.84 52.52
C GLY A 6 3.72 48.44 52.54
N ASN A 7 2.57 48.31 51.87
CA ASN A 7 1.83 47.07 51.63
C ASN A 7 2.63 46.11 50.74
N CYS A 8 3.24 45.04 51.29
CA CYS A 8 3.91 44.02 50.47
C CYS A 8 4.00 42.66 51.19
N ARG A 9 2.87 41.96 51.36
CA ARG A 9 2.87 40.56 51.84
C ARG A 9 1.98 39.58 51.08
N ASN A 10 1.16 40.05 50.13
CA ASN A 10 0.28 39.17 49.34
C ASN A 10 0.81 38.87 47.93
N HIS A 11 1.55 39.78 47.29
CA HIS A 11 2.02 39.58 45.92
C HIS A 11 3.17 38.56 45.83
N PHE A 12 4.06 38.55 46.83
CA PHE A 12 5.19 37.60 46.86
C PHE A 12 4.72 36.16 47.07
N CYS A 13 3.78 35.93 48.00
CA CYS A 13 3.20 34.60 48.19
C CYS A 13 2.41 34.13 46.97
N PHE A 14 1.70 35.01 46.27
CA PHE A 14 0.94 34.66 45.06
C PHE A 14 1.86 34.32 43.87
N VAL A 15 2.96 35.04 43.70
CA VAL A 15 3.95 34.75 42.65
C VAL A 15 4.67 33.43 42.94
N VAL A 16 4.99 33.13 44.20
CA VAL A 16 5.62 31.86 44.59
C VAL A 16 4.67 30.68 44.39
N THR A 17 3.39 30.79 44.78
CA THR A 17 2.41 29.71 44.55
C THR A 17 2.04 29.53 43.08
N ALA A 18 1.91 30.61 42.31
CA ALA A 18 1.69 30.53 40.86
C ALA A 18 2.88 29.91 40.12
N SER A 19 4.11 30.23 40.54
CA SER A 19 5.33 29.63 40.01
C SER A 19 5.39 28.13 40.33
N PHE A 20 5.12 27.72 41.58
CA PHE A 20 5.04 26.30 41.94
C PHE A 20 3.95 25.55 41.17
N GLY A 21 2.76 26.15 40.98
CA GLY A 21 1.69 25.56 40.20
C GLY A 21 2.06 25.40 38.72
N PHE A 22 2.73 26.39 38.14
CA PHE A 22 3.22 26.35 36.75
C PHE A 22 4.30 25.27 36.55
N TRP A 23 5.27 25.18 37.48
CA TRP A 23 6.30 24.15 37.45
C TRP A 23 5.74 22.76 37.67
N PHE A 24 4.74 22.59 38.55
CA PHE A 24 4.05 21.32 38.76
C PHE A 24 3.26 20.90 37.52
N PHE A 25 2.57 21.84 36.84
CA PHE A 25 1.88 21.57 35.57
C PHE A 25 2.86 21.19 34.45
N MET A 26 3.99 21.89 34.33
CA MET A 26 5.05 21.54 33.37
C MET A 26 5.63 20.16 33.66
N PHE A 27 5.88 19.81 34.93
CA PHE A 27 6.38 18.49 35.30
C PHE A 27 5.34 17.40 35.02
N TYR A 28 4.06 17.65 35.31
CA TYR A 28 2.98 16.71 35.03
C TYR A 28 2.79 16.49 33.53
N PHE A 29 2.82 17.55 32.71
CA PHE A 29 2.79 17.43 31.25
C PHE A 29 4.03 16.74 30.70
N HIS A 30 5.22 17.00 31.26
CA HIS A 30 6.45 16.33 30.83
C HIS A 30 6.45 14.85 31.20
N SER A 31 5.95 14.49 32.39
CA SER A 31 5.76 13.10 32.82
C SER A 31 4.67 12.38 32.03
N PHE A 32 3.56 13.04 31.69
CA PHE A 32 2.50 12.49 30.84
C PHE A 32 2.96 12.31 29.38
N HIS A 33 3.75 13.26 28.86
CA HIS A 33 4.36 13.15 27.54
C HIS A 33 5.45 12.06 27.51
N ALA A 34 6.24 11.94 28.58
CA ALA A 34 7.20 10.85 28.74
C ALA A 34 6.51 9.49 28.85
N TYR A 35 5.37 9.40 29.56
CA TYR A 35 4.57 8.18 29.68
C TYR A 35 3.96 7.76 28.33
N THR A 36 3.36 8.69 27.59
CA THR A 36 2.81 8.42 26.23
C THR A 36 3.90 8.09 25.20
N LEU A 37 5.08 8.72 25.31
CA LEU A 37 6.27 8.32 24.53
C LEU A 37 6.78 6.93 24.94
N MET A 38 6.67 6.54 26.21
CA MET A 38 7.06 5.21 26.69
C MET A 38 6.08 4.14 26.23
N GLU A 39 4.78 4.44 26.19
CA GLU A 39 3.73 3.55 25.68
C GLU A 39 3.86 3.33 24.16
N SER A 40 4.14 4.39 23.40
CA SER A 40 4.51 4.30 21.97
C SER A 40 5.84 3.58 21.73
N LYS A 41 6.81 3.67 22.65
CA LYS A 41 8.07 2.92 22.56
C LYS A 41 7.85 1.44 22.83
N ASN A 42 7.04 1.10 23.82
CA ASN A 42 6.71 -0.29 24.15
C ASN A 42 5.92 -0.97 23.02
N SER A 43 5.04 -0.24 22.32
CA SER A 43 4.30 -0.76 21.16
C SER A 43 5.18 -0.98 19.93
N VAL A 44 6.25 -0.19 19.76
CA VAL A 44 7.21 -0.35 18.64
C VAL A 44 8.21 -1.47 18.95
N GLN A 45 8.67 -1.56 20.20
CA GLN A 45 9.52 -2.65 20.67
C GLN A 45 8.79 -4.01 20.60
N SER A 46 7.48 -4.05 20.88
CA SER A 46 6.68 -5.28 20.76
C SER A 46 6.52 -5.72 19.30
N ILE A 47 6.33 -4.80 18.34
CA ILE A 47 6.28 -5.11 16.90
C ILE A 47 7.60 -5.72 16.42
N GLN A 48 8.74 -5.19 16.88
CA GLN A 48 10.06 -5.68 16.48
C GLN A 48 10.42 -7.02 17.15
N ASN A 49 10.11 -7.19 18.44
CA ASN A 49 10.27 -8.47 19.14
C ASN A 49 9.31 -9.55 18.59
N GLN A 50 8.16 -9.16 18.06
CA GLN A 50 7.22 -10.09 17.42
C GLN A 50 7.69 -10.52 16.02
N TYR A 51 8.38 -9.64 15.28
CA TYR A 51 9.09 -10.00 14.05
C TYR A 51 10.14 -11.08 14.33
N GLU A 52 11.00 -10.89 15.35
CA GLU A 52 12.01 -11.87 15.75
C GLU A 52 11.40 -13.20 16.26
N ASN A 53 10.30 -13.16 17.02
CA ASN A 53 9.63 -14.37 17.52
C ASN A 53 8.81 -15.12 16.45
N SER A 54 8.34 -14.45 15.40
CA SER A 54 7.66 -15.08 14.26
C SER A 54 8.59 -15.94 13.40
N VAL A 55 9.88 -15.60 13.40
CA VAL A 55 10.93 -16.31 12.67
C VAL A 55 11.26 -17.66 13.34
N LEU A 56 11.22 -17.68 14.68
CA LEU A 56 11.57 -18.83 15.53
C LEU A 56 10.49 -19.92 15.63
N ARG A 57 9.19 -19.62 15.43
CA ARG A 57 8.11 -20.61 15.65
C ARG A 57 7.66 -21.41 14.44
N ASN A 58 8.06 -21.02 13.22
CA ASN A 58 7.69 -21.72 12.00
C ASN A 58 8.53 -22.97 11.71
N SER A 59 9.48 -23.36 12.58
CA SER A 59 10.30 -24.57 12.41
C SER A 59 9.75 -25.84 13.07
N ASP A 60 8.73 -25.74 13.94
CA ASP A 60 8.33 -26.86 14.81
C ASP A 60 6.85 -27.26 14.70
N GLN A 61 6.28 -27.42 13.50
CA GLN A 61 5.04 -28.21 13.35
C GLN A 61 4.99 -28.96 12.01
N GLN A 62 5.71 -30.07 11.93
CA GLN A 62 5.46 -31.11 10.93
C GLN A 62 5.33 -32.45 11.66
N GLY A 63 4.10 -32.96 11.80
CA GLY A 63 3.84 -34.20 12.52
C GLY A 63 2.41 -34.73 12.43
N ASN A 64 2.25 -35.75 11.58
CA ASN A 64 1.26 -36.83 11.59
C ASN A 64 -0.24 -36.54 11.35
N ILE A 65 -0.70 -36.90 10.14
CA ILE A 65 -2.09 -37.35 9.91
C ILE A 65 -2.03 -38.78 9.35
N SER A 66 -2.55 -39.71 10.14
CA SER A 66 -2.71 -41.13 9.85
C SER A 66 -4.00 -41.40 9.06
N SER A 67 -3.84 -42.22 8.01
CA SER A 67 -4.77 -43.15 7.35
C SER A 67 -6.27 -43.09 7.64
N LEU A 68 -7.07 -42.87 6.59
CA LEU A 68 -8.48 -43.32 6.46
C LEU A 68 -8.74 -43.84 5.02
N PRO A 69 -9.75 -44.71 4.82
CA PRO A 69 -9.63 -45.89 3.96
C PRO A 69 -10.04 -45.71 2.50
N VAL A 70 -9.50 -46.62 1.69
CA VAL A 70 -9.79 -46.86 0.26
C VAL A 70 -11.23 -47.32 0.08
N ILE A 71 -11.98 -46.66 -0.81
CA ILE A 71 -13.25 -47.15 -1.36
C ILE A 71 -13.01 -47.46 -2.83
N GLU A 72 -13.30 -48.71 -3.21
CA GLU A 72 -13.06 -49.28 -4.54
C GLU A 72 -13.98 -48.71 -5.62
N ASN A 73 -13.44 -48.71 -6.84
CA ASN A 73 -14.01 -48.19 -8.08
C ASN A 73 -15.21 -49.00 -8.59
N GLU A 74 -16.31 -48.32 -8.94
CA GLU A 74 -17.29 -48.83 -9.90
C GLU A 74 -17.14 -48.11 -11.26
N THR A 75 -17.31 -48.89 -12.32
CA THR A 75 -16.99 -48.58 -13.73
C THR A 75 -18.04 -47.66 -14.38
N PRO A 76 -17.68 -46.71 -15.27
CA PRO A 76 -18.66 -45.94 -16.03
C PRO A 76 -19.10 -46.64 -17.33
N GLN A 77 -20.41 -46.74 -17.56
CA GLN A 77 -20.99 -47.08 -18.86
C GLN A 77 -21.07 -45.84 -19.78
N PRO A 78 -20.99 -45.98 -21.12
CA PRO A 78 -20.87 -44.85 -22.04
C PRO A 78 -22.23 -44.24 -22.42
N LEU A 79 -22.34 -42.92 -22.29
CA LEU A 79 -23.48 -42.13 -22.76
C LEU A 79 -23.25 -41.65 -24.21
N LYS A 80 -24.30 -41.81 -25.02
CA LYS A 80 -24.37 -41.60 -26.47
C LYS A 80 -24.04 -40.17 -26.90
N GLN A 81 -23.25 -40.08 -27.96
CA GLN A 81 -22.92 -38.89 -28.71
C GLN A 81 -24.12 -38.44 -29.55
N GLN A 82 -24.62 -37.22 -29.32
CA GLN A 82 -25.59 -36.57 -30.19
C GLN A 82 -24.93 -35.33 -30.79
N SER A 83 -24.71 -35.41 -32.10
CA SER A 83 -24.24 -34.32 -32.96
C SER A 83 -25.28 -33.20 -33.02
N PHE A 84 -24.85 -31.98 -32.71
CA PHE A 84 -25.57 -30.76 -33.11
C PHE A 84 -24.66 -29.92 -33.99
N GLU A 85 -25.17 -29.67 -35.19
CA GLU A 85 -24.54 -28.95 -36.30
C GLU A 85 -24.24 -27.50 -35.93
N GLU A 86 -23.05 -27.04 -36.30
CA GLU A 86 -22.61 -25.65 -36.25
C GLU A 86 -23.45 -24.78 -37.19
N ASN A 87 -24.27 -23.89 -36.63
CA ASN A 87 -24.72 -22.69 -37.34
C ASN A 87 -23.77 -21.55 -37.00
N THR A 88 -22.79 -21.34 -37.86
CA THR A 88 -21.83 -20.23 -37.82
C THR A 88 -22.53 -18.94 -38.23
N ALA A 89 -23.29 -18.35 -37.31
CA ALA A 89 -23.61 -16.92 -37.38
C ALA A 89 -22.35 -16.15 -36.96
N ILE A 90 -22.01 -15.10 -37.70
CA ILE A 90 -20.94 -14.16 -37.35
C ILE A 90 -21.35 -13.50 -36.02
N ILE A 91 -20.91 -14.07 -34.91
CA ILE A 91 -21.00 -13.46 -33.58
C ILE A 91 -20.03 -12.28 -33.63
N GLU A 92 -20.55 -11.05 -33.67
CA GLU A 92 -19.78 -9.92 -33.17
C GLU A 92 -19.33 -10.31 -31.77
N SER A 93 -18.04 -10.62 -31.62
CA SER A 93 -17.48 -11.11 -30.38
C SER A 93 -17.79 -10.07 -29.31
N ASP A 94 -18.67 -10.42 -28.36
CA ASP A 94 -19.01 -9.55 -27.24
C ASP A 94 -17.70 -9.00 -26.65
N PRO A 95 -17.48 -7.67 -26.68
CA PRO A 95 -16.22 -7.10 -26.23
C PRO A 95 -15.97 -7.44 -24.77
N CYS A 96 -17.00 -7.68 -23.96
CA CYS A 96 -16.89 -8.02 -22.54
C CYS A 96 -16.72 -9.52 -22.26
N SER A 97 -16.69 -10.36 -23.30
CA SER A 97 -16.45 -11.79 -23.16
C SER A 97 -15.13 -12.04 -22.42
N GLY A 98 -15.20 -12.84 -21.34
CA GLY A 98 -14.06 -13.11 -20.47
C GLY A 98 -13.61 -11.93 -19.58
N ARG A 99 -14.36 -10.83 -19.54
CA ARG A 99 -14.03 -9.60 -18.79
C ARG A 99 -15.14 -9.11 -17.86
N TYR A 100 -16.25 -9.85 -17.76
CA TYR A 100 -17.36 -9.46 -16.91
C TYR A 100 -16.98 -9.46 -15.43
N VAL A 101 -17.42 -8.44 -14.70
CA VAL A 101 -17.29 -8.37 -13.24
C VAL A 101 -18.68 -8.25 -12.63
N TYR A 102 -18.97 -9.15 -11.69
CA TYR A 102 -20.13 -9.05 -10.82
C TYR A 102 -19.70 -8.38 -9.52
N VAL A 103 -20.50 -7.46 -8.99
CA VAL A 103 -20.23 -6.77 -7.72
C VAL A 103 -21.19 -7.30 -6.67
N HIS A 104 -20.65 -7.82 -5.57
CA HIS A 104 -21.49 -8.24 -4.44
C HIS A 104 -22.26 -7.07 -3.84
N ASP A 105 -23.55 -7.26 -3.63
CA ASP A 105 -24.39 -6.36 -2.84
C ASP A 105 -24.21 -6.68 -1.35
N LEU A 106 -23.12 -6.16 -0.76
CA LEU A 106 -22.80 -6.37 0.65
C LEU A 106 -23.75 -5.59 1.56
N PRO A 107 -24.06 -6.12 2.77
CA PRO A 107 -24.63 -5.31 3.84
C PRO A 107 -23.83 -4.03 4.06
N SER A 108 -24.51 -2.89 4.12
CA SER A 108 -23.89 -1.55 4.13
C SER A 108 -22.88 -1.31 5.26
N ARG A 109 -22.98 -2.09 6.36
CA ARG A 109 -22.03 -2.10 7.48
C ARG A 109 -20.59 -2.40 7.06
N PHE A 110 -20.40 -3.13 5.97
CA PHE A 110 -19.08 -3.47 5.43
C PHE A 110 -18.48 -2.36 4.55
N ASN A 111 -19.25 -1.32 4.21
CA ASN A 111 -18.78 -0.25 3.34
C ASN A 111 -19.35 1.13 3.66
N VAL A 112 -20.47 1.51 3.05
CA VAL A 112 -20.98 2.89 3.06
C VAL A 112 -21.33 3.39 4.46
N ASP A 113 -21.68 2.50 5.40
CA ASP A 113 -21.95 2.88 6.79
C ASP A 113 -20.67 3.27 7.54
N ILE A 114 -19.51 2.70 7.20
CA ILE A 114 -18.21 3.09 7.76
C ILE A 114 -17.93 4.57 7.48
N LEU A 115 -18.36 5.06 6.31
CA LEU A 115 -18.18 6.46 5.91
C LEU A 115 -19.11 7.42 6.63
N LYS A 116 -20.26 6.96 7.14
CA LYS A 116 -21.20 7.80 7.91
C LYS A 116 -20.57 8.27 9.21
N ASP A 117 -19.68 7.45 9.79
CA ASP A 117 -18.93 7.76 10.99
C ASP A 117 -17.44 7.99 10.70
N CYS A 118 -17.16 8.72 9.61
CA CYS A 118 -15.82 8.96 9.10
C CYS A 118 -14.84 9.55 10.13
N LYS A 119 -15.32 10.22 11.17
CA LYS A 119 -14.44 10.75 12.24
C LYS A 119 -13.79 9.64 13.06
N THR A 120 -14.40 8.47 13.16
CA THR A 120 -13.87 7.33 13.92
C THR A 120 -12.78 6.56 13.18
N ILE A 121 -12.60 6.79 11.87
CA ILE A 121 -11.63 6.06 11.05
C ILE A 121 -10.18 6.38 11.48
N SER A 122 -9.91 7.56 12.05
CA SER A 122 -8.57 7.92 12.52
C SER A 122 -8.63 8.80 13.77
N MET A 123 -7.81 8.46 14.78
CA MET A 123 -7.67 9.27 15.99
C MET A 123 -6.98 10.62 15.76
N TRP A 124 -6.24 10.77 14.65
CA TRP A 124 -5.40 11.96 14.42
C TRP A 124 -5.86 12.80 13.23
N THR A 125 -6.66 12.21 12.33
CA THR A 125 -7.04 12.84 11.07
C THR A 125 -8.56 12.82 10.92
N ASP A 126 -9.15 13.99 10.66
CA ASP A 126 -10.56 14.09 10.28
C ASP A 126 -10.76 13.53 8.87
N MET A 127 -11.05 12.21 8.79
CA MET A 127 -11.22 11.51 7.53
C MET A 127 -12.44 11.96 6.74
N CYS A 128 -13.40 12.65 7.37
CA CYS A 128 -14.57 13.19 6.68
C CYS A 128 -14.21 14.21 5.59
N LYS A 129 -13.07 14.89 5.72
CA LYS A 129 -12.59 15.80 4.67
C LYS A 129 -12.21 15.03 3.39
N PHE A 130 -11.66 13.83 3.56
CA PHE A 130 -11.06 13.03 2.49
C PHE A 130 -12.05 12.10 1.78
N ILE A 131 -13.25 11.88 2.32
CA ILE A 131 -14.30 11.12 1.62
C ILE A 131 -15.02 11.95 0.53
N SER A 132 -14.80 13.27 0.49
CA SER A 132 -15.37 14.15 -0.54
C SER A 132 -14.85 13.81 -1.95
N ASN A 133 -15.57 14.26 -2.99
CA ASN A 133 -15.22 13.99 -4.39
C ASN A 133 -15.01 12.48 -4.68
N MET A 134 -15.87 11.61 -4.14
CA MET A 134 -15.77 10.14 -4.32
C MET A 134 -14.46 9.53 -3.78
N GLY A 135 -13.91 10.10 -2.70
CA GLY A 135 -12.68 9.63 -2.05
C GLY A 135 -11.40 10.34 -2.50
N LEU A 136 -11.49 11.30 -3.44
CA LEU A 136 -10.34 12.11 -3.85
C LEU A 136 -9.99 13.21 -2.83
N GLY A 137 -10.94 13.59 -1.97
CA GLY A 137 -10.77 14.71 -1.05
C GLY A 137 -10.94 16.09 -1.72
N PRO A 138 -10.62 17.19 -1.02
CA PRO A 138 -10.78 18.55 -1.53
C PRO A 138 -9.88 18.83 -2.74
N LYS A 139 -10.31 19.70 -3.65
CA LYS A 139 -9.46 20.15 -4.78
C LYS A 139 -8.25 20.94 -4.27
N LEU A 140 -7.10 20.76 -4.90
CA LEU A 140 -5.90 21.55 -4.65
C LEU A 140 -5.83 22.74 -5.62
N SER A 141 -5.49 23.92 -5.11
CA SER A 141 -5.28 25.12 -5.92
C SER A 141 -3.88 25.12 -6.54
N ASN A 142 -3.76 25.70 -7.74
CA ASN A 142 -2.48 25.84 -8.45
C ASN A 142 -1.85 27.24 -8.26
N GLU A 143 -2.21 27.97 -7.21
CA GLU A 143 -1.69 29.34 -6.95
C GLU A 143 -0.17 29.35 -6.81
N GLU A 144 0.36 28.28 -6.24
CA GLU A 144 1.78 28.07 -6.02
C GLU A 144 2.55 27.58 -7.26
N GLY A 145 1.86 27.29 -8.37
CA GLY A 145 2.46 26.75 -9.60
C GLY A 145 2.95 25.30 -9.48
N ALA A 146 2.58 24.59 -8.41
CA ALA A 146 3.01 23.21 -8.18
C ALA A 146 2.28 22.18 -9.08
N PHE A 147 1.09 22.52 -9.58
CA PHE A 147 0.14 21.58 -10.19
C PHE A 147 -0.33 22.06 -11.58
N SER A 148 -1.21 21.31 -12.23
CA SER A 148 -2.04 21.82 -13.33
C SER A 148 -3.36 22.37 -12.79
N ASN A 149 -4.10 23.11 -13.61
CA ASN A 149 -5.36 23.75 -13.19
C ASN A 149 -6.50 22.74 -12.92
N LYS A 150 -6.34 21.48 -13.33
CA LYS A 150 -7.32 20.41 -13.19
C LYS A 150 -6.64 19.10 -12.80
N GLY A 151 -7.42 18.22 -12.18
CA GLY A 151 -7.01 16.87 -11.79
C GLY A 151 -6.28 16.77 -10.46
N TRP A 152 -6.21 17.82 -9.64
CA TRP A 152 -5.45 17.78 -8.38
C TRP A 152 -6.35 17.85 -7.15
N PHE A 153 -6.14 16.91 -6.23
CA PHE A 153 -6.92 16.76 -5.01
C PHE A 153 -6.02 16.43 -3.83
N ALA A 154 -6.43 16.83 -2.63
CA ALA A 154 -5.75 16.53 -1.38
C ALA A 154 -6.08 15.09 -0.95
N THR A 155 -5.73 14.12 -1.77
CA THR A 155 -6.06 12.71 -1.58
C THR A 155 -5.36 12.13 -0.36
N ASN A 156 -6.12 11.42 0.48
CA ASN A 156 -5.54 10.67 1.59
C ASN A 156 -4.94 9.35 1.07
N GLN A 157 -3.76 9.00 1.56
CA GLN A 157 -3.02 7.82 1.11
C GLN A 157 -3.77 6.49 1.35
N PHE A 158 -4.75 6.46 2.26
CA PHE A 158 -5.55 5.27 2.59
C PHE A 158 -6.96 5.28 1.97
N ALA A 159 -7.24 6.20 1.04
CA ALA A 159 -8.58 6.34 0.44
C ALA A 159 -8.83 5.43 -0.77
N VAL A 160 -7.88 4.57 -1.15
CA VAL A 160 -7.96 3.79 -2.41
C VAL A 160 -9.19 2.89 -2.48
N GLU A 161 -9.69 2.36 -1.36
CA GLU A 161 -10.91 1.54 -1.33
C GLU A 161 -12.13 2.30 -1.85
N LEU A 162 -12.28 3.55 -1.40
CA LEU A 162 -13.38 4.41 -1.81
C LEU A 162 -13.24 4.86 -3.27
N ILE A 163 -12.01 5.16 -3.70
CA ILE A 163 -11.70 5.52 -5.09
C ILE A 163 -12.02 4.34 -6.01
N PHE A 164 -11.50 3.15 -5.68
CA PHE A 164 -11.66 1.93 -6.47
C PHE A 164 -13.12 1.50 -6.52
N TYR A 165 -13.85 1.57 -5.40
CA TYR A 165 -15.30 1.30 -5.36
C TYR A 165 -16.09 2.21 -6.31
N ASN A 166 -15.78 3.51 -6.36
CA ASN A 166 -16.47 4.43 -7.27
C ASN A 166 -16.00 4.28 -8.73
N ARG A 167 -14.73 3.92 -8.97
CA ARG A 167 -14.23 3.56 -10.32
C ARG A 167 -14.88 2.28 -10.84
N MET A 168 -15.11 1.29 -9.98
CA MET A 168 -15.76 0.04 -10.35
C MET A 168 -17.15 0.26 -10.94
N LYS A 169 -17.91 1.23 -10.42
CA LYS A 169 -19.23 1.63 -10.96
C LYS A 169 -19.19 2.11 -12.42
N GLN A 170 -18.01 2.48 -12.92
CA GLN A 170 -17.78 2.95 -14.30
C GLN A 170 -17.12 1.88 -15.19
N TYR A 171 -16.88 0.67 -14.67
CA TYR A 171 -16.28 -0.41 -15.44
C TYR A 171 -17.24 -0.89 -16.55
N LYS A 172 -16.75 -1.03 -17.80
CA LYS A 172 -17.64 -1.27 -18.97
C LYS A 172 -18.33 -2.63 -18.91
N CYS A 173 -17.66 -3.61 -18.30
CA CYS A 173 -18.10 -5.00 -18.30
C CYS A 173 -18.68 -5.38 -16.94
N LEU A 174 -19.45 -4.48 -16.31
CA LEU A 174 -20.27 -4.87 -15.16
C LEU A 174 -21.44 -5.73 -15.64
N THR A 175 -21.79 -6.75 -14.86
CA THR A 175 -22.97 -7.58 -15.10
C THR A 175 -23.80 -7.72 -13.83
N SER A 176 -25.12 -7.79 -13.97
CA SER A 176 -26.03 -8.18 -12.90
C SER A 176 -26.23 -9.69 -12.80
N ASN A 177 -25.78 -10.45 -13.80
CA ASN A 177 -25.83 -11.90 -13.82
C ASN A 177 -24.47 -12.48 -13.44
N SER A 178 -24.36 -12.99 -12.21
CA SER A 178 -23.10 -13.52 -11.67
C SER A 178 -22.59 -14.76 -12.42
N SER A 179 -23.46 -15.51 -13.11
CA SER A 179 -23.03 -16.68 -13.91
C SER A 179 -22.19 -16.32 -15.13
N MET A 180 -22.24 -15.07 -15.61
CA MET A 180 -21.40 -14.57 -16.70
C MET A 180 -20.07 -14.00 -16.22
N ALA A 181 -19.89 -13.83 -14.90
CA ALA A 181 -18.75 -13.10 -14.36
C ALA A 181 -17.43 -13.87 -14.53
N SER A 182 -16.41 -13.15 -14.96
CA SER A 182 -15.02 -13.59 -14.92
C SER A 182 -14.39 -13.39 -13.54
N ALA A 183 -14.79 -12.34 -12.84
CA ALA A 183 -14.35 -12.07 -11.47
C ALA A 183 -15.48 -11.44 -10.66
N ILE A 184 -15.39 -11.59 -9.33
CA ILE A 184 -16.41 -11.14 -8.39
C ILE A 184 -15.79 -10.12 -7.44
N PHE A 185 -16.22 -8.86 -7.55
CA PHE A 185 -15.74 -7.79 -6.69
C PHE A 185 -16.50 -7.78 -5.36
N VAL A 186 -15.75 -7.82 -4.25
CA VAL A 186 -16.25 -7.70 -2.88
C VAL A 186 -15.96 -6.27 -2.39
N PRO A 187 -16.96 -5.36 -2.36
CA PRO A 187 -16.75 -3.97 -1.96
C PRO A 187 -16.69 -3.80 -0.43
N PHE A 188 -15.78 -4.50 0.25
CA PHE A 188 -15.50 -4.36 1.69
C PHE A 188 -14.41 -3.31 1.89
N PHE A 189 -14.65 -2.31 2.75
CA PHE A 189 -13.65 -1.30 3.09
C PHE A 189 -12.76 -1.76 4.26
N ALA A 190 -12.02 -2.84 4.04
CA ALA A 190 -11.20 -3.52 5.05
C ALA A 190 -10.24 -2.57 5.78
N GLY A 191 -9.56 -1.71 5.03
CA GLY A 191 -8.60 -0.74 5.53
C GLY A 191 -9.24 0.38 6.35
N LEU A 192 -10.36 0.93 5.86
CA LEU A 192 -11.12 1.93 6.63
C LEU A 192 -11.75 1.33 7.89
N ASP A 193 -12.22 0.09 7.83
CA ASP A 193 -12.81 -0.63 8.96
C ASP A 193 -11.77 -0.86 10.07
N ILE A 194 -10.65 -1.54 9.78
CA ILE A 194 -9.64 -1.85 10.78
C ILE A 194 -9.02 -0.59 11.39
N SER A 195 -8.94 0.52 10.64
CA SER A 195 -8.39 1.79 11.13
C SER A 195 -9.15 2.35 12.32
N ARG A 196 -10.44 2.03 12.46
CA ARG A 196 -11.25 2.41 13.63
C ARG A 196 -10.78 1.78 14.93
N TYR A 197 -10.04 0.66 14.82
CA TYR A 197 -9.72 -0.23 15.94
C TYR A 197 -8.22 -0.47 16.14
N LEU A 198 -7.33 0.06 15.27
CA LEU A 198 -5.88 -0.08 15.42
C LEU A 198 -5.29 0.71 16.60
N TRP A 199 -6.03 1.68 17.13
CA TRP A 199 -5.61 2.56 18.22
C TRP A 199 -6.71 2.70 19.27
N GLY A 200 -6.35 3.11 20.48
CA GLY A 200 -7.34 3.34 21.56
C GLY A 200 -7.63 2.11 22.43
N GLY A 201 -6.80 1.07 22.37
CA GLY A 201 -6.87 -0.08 23.29
C GLY A 201 -8.01 -1.06 23.01
N PHE A 202 -8.51 -1.12 21.78
CA PHE A 202 -9.52 -2.12 21.40
C PHE A 202 -8.95 -3.53 21.45
N ASN A 203 -9.75 -4.45 21.97
CA ASN A 203 -9.36 -5.85 22.02
C ASN A 203 -9.36 -6.52 20.64
N THR A 204 -8.67 -7.65 20.56
CA THR A 204 -8.49 -8.43 19.33
C THR A 204 -9.81 -8.93 18.75
N THR A 205 -10.75 -9.35 19.60
CA THR A 205 -12.11 -9.74 19.19
C THR A 205 -12.82 -8.62 18.42
N THR A 206 -12.71 -7.37 18.88
CA THR A 206 -13.33 -6.22 18.20
C THR A 206 -12.66 -5.99 16.84
N ARG A 207 -11.33 -6.04 16.79
CA ARG A 207 -10.52 -5.83 15.58
C ARG A 207 -10.78 -6.88 14.50
N ASP A 208 -11.10 -8.10 14.88
CA ASP A 208 -11.37 -9.20 13.96
C ASP A 208 -12.86 -9.35 13.57
N SER A 209 -13.79 -8.73 14.31
CA SER A 209 -15.23 -8.96 14.17
C SER A 209 -15.77 -8.82 12.74
N SER A 210 -15.56 -7.67 12.09
CA SER A 210 -15.98 -7.42 10.70
C SER A 210 -15.39 -8.42 9.71
N SER A 211 -14.17 -8.92 9.98
CA SER A 211 -13.47 -9.87 9.12
C SER A 211 -14.14 -11.25 9.15
N PHE A 212 -14.46 -11.75 10.34
CA PHE A 212 -15.19 -13.01 10.50
C PHE A 212 -16.59 -12.93 9.91
N ASP A 213 -17.31 -11.85 10.22
CA ASP A 213 -18.66 -11.59 9.74
C ASP A 213 -18.76 -11.54 8.22
N LEU A 214 -17.77 -10.90 7.55
CA LEU A 214 -17.73 -10.85 6.10
C LEU A 214 -17.55 -12.25 5.51
N VAL A 215 -16.61 -13.03 6.04
CA VAL A 215 -16.35 -14.39 5.56
C VAL A 215 -17.58 -15.27 5.75
N GLU A 216 -18.23 -15.19 6.92
CA GLU A 216 -19.48 -15.93 7.19
C GLU A 216 -20.59 -15.58 6.19
N TRP A 217 -20.66 -14.31 5.78
CA TRP A 217 -21.61 -13.87 4.76
C TRP A 217 -21.25 -14.37 3.36
N LEU A 218 -19.96 -14.29 2.97
CA LEU A 218 -19.47 -14.65 1.64
C LEU A 218 -19.66 -16.14 1.35
N VAL A 219 -19.29 -17.03 2.27
CA VAL A 219 -19.35 -18.49 2.03
C VAL A 219 -20.77 -19.01 1.81
N LYS A 220 -21.78 -18.27 2.27
CA LYS A 220 -23.20 -18.59 2.08
C LYS A 220 -23.74 -18.19 0.70
N LYS A 221 -22.95 -17.50 -0.12
CA LYS A 221 -23.38 -17.03 -1.45
C LYS A 221 -23.20 -18.09 -2.53
N PRO A 222 -24.14 -18.20 -3.48
CA PRO A 222 -23.99 -19.12 -4.61
C PRO A 222 -22.74 -18.79 -5.43
N GLU A 223 -22.41 -17.49 -5.57
CA GLU A 223 -21.19 -17.01 -6.21
C GLU A 223 -19.92 -17.65 -5.62
N TRP A 224 -19.86 -17.81 -4.30
CA TRP A 224 -18.69 -18.37 -3.63
C TRP A 224 -18.45 -19.83 -4.03
N GLN A 225 -19.51 -20.59 -4.25
CA GLN A 225 -19.47 -22.02 -4.53
C GLN A 225 -18.91 -22.34 -5.93
N VAL A 226 -18.86 -21.37 -6.84
CA VAL A 226 -18.40 -21.56 -8.22
C VAL A 226 -16.92 -21.95 -8.28
N LEU A 227 -16.06 -21.20 -7.57
CA LEU A 227 -14.61 -21.44 -7.54
C LEU A 227 -14.02 -21.43 -6.12
N GLY A 228 -14.86 -21.55 -5.09
CA GLY A 228 -14.44 -21.54 -3.68
C GLY A 228 -13.81 -20.22 -3.25
N GLY A 229 -14.25 -19.11 -3.83
CA GLY A 229 -13.70 -17.77 -3.60
C GLY A 229 -12.52 -17.38 -4.50
N ARG A 230 -12.00 -18.28 -5.34
CA ARG A 230 -10.80 -18.01 -6.17
C ARG A 230 -10.99 -17.03 -7.33
N ASP A 231 -12.23 -16.73 -7.65
CA ASP A 231 -12.65 -15.67 -8.56
C ASP A 231 -13.04 -14.37 -7.86
N HIS A 232 -13.00 -14.33 -6.52
CA HIS A 232 -13.33 -13.14 -5.75
C HIS A 232 -12.11 -12.26 -5.54
N PHE A 233 -12.32 -10.95 -5.53
CA PHE A 233 -11.29 -9.99 -5.19
C PHE A 233 -11.82 -8.78 -4.43
N LEU A 234 -10.95 -8.16 -3.65
CA LEU A 234 -11.22 -6.91 -2.93
C LEU A 234 -9.99 -6.02 -2.87
N VAL A 235 -10.20 -4.77 -2.44
CA VAL A 235 -9.13 -3.80 -2.20
C VAL A 235 -9.02 -3.57 -0.70
N GLY A 236 -7.81 -3.69 -0.17
CA GLY A 236 -7.42 -3.27 1.18
C GLY A 236 -6.74 -1.91 1.12
N GLY A 237 -7.34 -0.91 1.77
CA GLY A 237 -6.90 0.49 1.74
C GLY A 237 -5.64 0.78 2.54
N ARG A 238 -5.01 -0.26 3.09
CA ARG A 238 -3.86 -0.23 3.99
C ARG A 238 -2.84 -1.28 3.61
N ILE A 239 -1.68 -1.23 4.26
CA ILE A 239 -0.59 -2.17 4.00
C ILE A 239 -0.97 -3.57 4.49
N THR A 240 -0.43 -4.60 3.84
CA THR A 240 -0.73 -6.02 4.15
C THR A 240 -0.56 -6.37 5.63
N TRP A 241 0.40 -5.73 6.31
CA TRP A 241 0.73 -5.98 7.72
C TRP A 241 -0.38 -5.59 8.70
N ASP A 242 -1.26 -4.65 8.31
CA ASP A 242 -2.43 -4.28 9.13
C ASP A 242 -3.48 -5.41 9.22
N PHE A 243 -3.32 -6.46 8.40
CA PHE A 243 -4.27 -7.57 8.29
C PHE A 243 -3.66 -8.96 8.58
N ARG A 244 -2.43 -9.00 9.10
CA ARG A 244 -1.63 -10.22 9.29
C ARG A 244 -1.16 -10.39 10.74
N ARG A 245 -2.06 -10.17 11.70
CA ARG A 245 -1.80 -10.44 13.12
C ARG A 245 -1.61 -11.94 13.34
N GLN A 246 -0.44 -12.36 13.83
CA GLN A 246 -0.07 -13.78 13.91
C GLN A 246 -0.59 -14.50 15.15
N THR A 247 -0.68 -13.83 16.30
CA THR A 247 -1.07 -14.45 17.57
C THR A 247 -2.31 -13.80 18.16
N ASP A 248 -2.92 -14.41 19.18
CA ASP A 248 -4.06 -13.87 19.92
C ASP A 248 -3.71 -12.89 21.03
N ASN A 249 -2.45 -12.46 21.12
CA ASN A 249 -2.04 -11.47 22.10
C ASN A 249 -2.63 -10.08 21.78
N GLU A 250 -3.19 -9.43 22.80
CA GLU A 250 -3.87 -8.14 22.71
C GLU A 250 -2.95 -7.00 22.28
N THR A 251 -1.65 -7.10 22.59
CA THR A 251 -0.65 -6.10 22.21
C THR A 251 -0.22 -6.17 20.75
N ASP A 252 -0.58 -7.24 20.05
CA ASP A 252 -0.12 -7.47 18.68
C ASP A 252 -0.85 -6.54 17.70
N TRP A 253 -0.16 -6.16 16.63
CA TRP A 253 -0.67 -5.23 15.61
C TRP A 253 -1.56 -5.90 14.55
N GLY A 254 -2.49 -5.16 13.95
CA GLY A 254 -3.40 -5.61 12.89
C GLY A 254 -4.60 -6.48 13.29
N ASN A 255 -5.33 -7.00 12.33
CA ASN A 255 -6.34 -8.06 12.53
C ASN A 255 -5.90 -9.36 11.85
N LYS A 256 -6.72 -10.41 11.92
CA LYS A 256 -6.45 -11.72 11.31
C LYS A 256 -6.95 -11.90 9.87
N PHE A 257 -7.45 -10.84 9.22
CA PHE A 257 -8.21 -10.94 7.98
C PHE A 257 -7.50 -11.73 6.87
N LEU A 258 -6.23 -11.43 6.58
CA LEU A 258 -5.47 -12.12 5.53
C LEU A 258 -5.02 -13.53 5.92
N PHE A 259 -5.16 -13.93 7.19
CA PHE A 259 -4.90 -15.31 7.62
C PHE A 259 -6.14 -16.19 7.64
N LEU A 260 -7.34 -15.64 7.42
CA LEU A 260 -8.55 -16.44 7.31
C LEU A 260 -8.47 -17.38 6.08
N PRO A 261 -8.70 -18.70 6.24
CA PRO A 261 -8.56 -19.67 5.15
C PRO A 261 -9.34 -19.31 3.88
N GLN A 262 -10.54 -18.76 4.05
CA GLN A 262 -11.40 -18.33 2.95
C GLN A 262 -10.81 -17.14 2.20
N VAL A 263 -10.19 -16.20 2.92
CA VAL A 263 -9.57 -15.01 2.32
C VAL A 263 -8.33 -15.38 1.52
N LYS A 264 -7.58 -16.42 1.93
CA LYS A 264 -6.43 -16.95 1.16
C LYS A 264 -6.80 -17.45 -0.24
N ASN A 265 -8.07 -17.81 -0.47
CA ASN A 265 -8.53 -18.19 -1.80
C ASN A 265 -8.77 -16.96 -2.71
N MET A 266 -9.06 -15.79 -2.13
CA MET A 266 -9.40 -14.59 -2.88
C MET A 266 -8.15 -13.88 -3.41
N THR A 267 -8.32 -12.96 -4.37
CA THR A 267 -7.26 -12.02 -4.76
C THR A 267 -7.43 -10.71 -3.98
N ILE A 268 -6.42 -10.31 -3.21
CA ILE A 268 -6.46 -9.09 -2.41
C ILE A 268 -5.54 -8.03 -3.00
N LEU A 269 -6.04 -6.83 -3.23
CA LEU A 269 -5.23 -5.71 -3.73
C LEU A 269 -4.91 -4.79 -2.57
N THR A 270 -3.64 -4.61 -2.22
CA THR A 270 -3.21 -3.75 -1.11
C THR A 270 -2.26 -2.67 -1.60
N ILE A 271 -2.20 -1.54 -0.90
CA ILE A 271 -1.25 -0.47 -1.25
C ILE A 271 0.21 -0.86 -1.00
N GLU A 272 0.45 -1.86 -0.16
CA GLU A 272 1.73 -2.56 -0.01
C GLU A 272 1.44 -4.04 0.25
N SER A 273 2.01 -4.94 -0.56
CA SER A 273 1.77 -6.38 -0.46
C SER A 273 2.91 -7.14 0.20
N SER A 274 2.62 -8.38 0.61
CA SER A 274 3.64 -9.27 1.16
C SER A 274 4.51 -9.83 0.03
N PRO A 275 5.85 -9.81 0.16
CA PRO A 275 6.73 -10.53 -0.77
C PRO A 275 6.60 -12.07 -0.63
N TRP A 276 5.94 -12.53 0.43
CA TRP A 276 5.80 -13.94 0.79
C TRP A 276 4.37 -14.44 0.67
N SER A 277 3.52 -13.86 -0.19
CA SER A 277 2.14 -14.31 -0.27
C SER A 277 1.58 -14.26 -1.67
N SER A 278 0.96 -15.36 -2.08
CA SER A 278 0.51 -15.58 -3.46
C SER A 278 -0.85 -15.00 -3.81
N TYR A 279 -1.51 -14.38 -2.85
CA TYR A 279 -2.89 -13.91 -2.97
C TYR A 279 -3.09 -12.43 -2.68
N ASP A 280 -2.10 -11.70 -2.12
CA ASP A 280 -2.13 -10.23 -2.07
C ASP A 280 -1.14 -9.57 -3.04
N PHE A 281 -1.61 -8.55 -3.75
CA PHE A 281 -0.89 -7.87 -4.83
C PHE A 281 -0.82 -6.38 -4.57
N GLY A 282 0.37 -5.81 -4.78
CA GLY A 282 0.62 -4.38 -4.61
C GLY A 282 -0.05 -3.57 -5.72
N ILE A 283 -0.89 -2.62 -5.34
CA ILE A 283 -1.39 -1.55 -6.20
C ILE A 283 -0.81 -0.19 -5.76
N PRO A 284 -0.60 0.76 -6.67
CA PRO A 284 -0.04 2.07 -6.34
C PRO A 284 -0.80 2.77 -5.22
N TYR A 285 -0.06 3.44 -4.33
CA TYR A 285 -0.71 4.38 -3.41
C TYR A 285 -1.43 5.47 -4.22
N PRO A 286 -2.63 5.92 -3.80
CA PRO A 286 -3.30 7.02 -4.46
C PRO A 286 -2.47 8.30 -4.29
N THR A 287 -2.03 8.87 -5.42
CA THR A 287 -1.31 10.14 -5.48
C THR A 287 -2.28 11.33 -5.40
N TYR A 288 -1.79 12.56 -5.55
CA TYR A 288 -2.63 13.76 -5.58
C TYR A 288 -3.25 14.07 -6.95
N PHE A 289 -2.84 13.36 -8.01
CA PHE A 289 -3.28 13.62 -9.37
C PHE A 289 -4.27 12.55 -9.86
N HIS A 290 -5.48 13.00 -10.17
CA HIS A 290 -6.62 12.22 -10.62
C HIS A 290 -7.20 12.86 -11.89
N PRO A 291 -6.67 12.50 -13.08
CA PRO A 291 -7.10 13.09 -14.33
C PRO A 291 -8.54 12.69 -14.65
N SER A 292 -9.30 13.63 -15.20
CA SER A 292 -10.65 13.36 -15.71
C SER A 292 -10.67 13.03 -17.20
N LYS A 293 -9.58 13.34 -17.91
CA LYS A 293 -9.41 13.18 -19.35
C LYS A 293 -7.95 12.89 -19.72
N ASP A 294 -7.73 12.18 -20.81
CA ASP A 294 -6.41 11.82 -21.32
C ASP A 294 -5.51 13.05 -21.53
N ILE A 295 -6.10 14.15 -22.02
CA ILE A 295 -5.37 15.40 -22.26
C ILE A 295 -4.71 15.96 -21.00
N GLU A 296 -5.29 15.76 -19.81
CA GLU A 296 -4.70 16.21 -18.55
C GLU A 296 -3.43 15.42 -18.22
N VAL A 297 -3.42 14.12 -18.53
CA VAL A 297 -2.21 13.26 -18.42
C VAL A 297 -1.14 13.71 -19.40
N PHE A 298 -1.48 13.89 -20.68
CA PHE A 298 -0.52 14.30 -21.70
C PHE A 298 0.08 15.68 -21.41
N GLN A 299 -0.73 16.63 -20.92
CA GLN A 299 -0.25 17.94 -20.50
C GLN A 299 0.72 17.82 -19.32
N TRP A 300 0.41 16.98 -18.34
CA TRP A 300 1.28 16.76 -17.19
C TRP A 300 2.60 16.09 -17.59
N GLN A 301 2.56 15.04 -18.42
CA GLN A 301 3.75 14.39 -18.96
C GLN A 301 4.64 15.39 -19.72
N ASN A 302 4.05 16.21 -20.62
CA ASN A 302 4.78 17.22 -21.37
C ASN A 302 5.41 18.29 -20.46
N ARG A 303 4.72 18.68 -19.38
CA ARG A 303 5.27 19.55 -18.36
C ARG A 303 6.49 18.90 -17.70
N MET A 304 6.42 17.62 -17.32
CA MET A 304 7.52 16.90 -16.66
C MET A 304 8.74 16.76 -17.56
N ARG A 305 8.56 16.54 -18.87
CA ARG A 305 9.65 16.50 -19.87
C ARG A 305 10.41 17.83 -19.96
N ARG A 306 9.71 18.94 -19.80
CA ARG A 306 10.26 20.31 -19.92
C ARG A 306 10.78 20.89 -18.60
N GLN A 307 10.60 20.21 -17.46
CA GLN A 307 11.01 20.73 -16.17
C GLN A 307 12.54 20.87 -16.06
N LYS A 308 12.99 22.06 -15.65
CA LYS A 308 14.39 22.29 -15.28
C LYS A 308 14.66 21.68 -13.91
N ARG A 309 15.52 20.66 -13.86
CA ARG A 309 15.97 20.02 -12.62
C ARG A 309 17.22 20.73 -12.10
N LEU A 310 17.10 21.36 -10.93
CA LEU A 310 18.18 22.12 -10.29
C LEU A 310 18.97 21.29 -9.30
N TRP A 311 18.32 20.33 -8.66
CA TRP A 311 18.92 19.47 -7.65
C TRP A 311 19.28 18.13 -8.26
N TRP A 312 20.44 17.61 -7.89
CA TRP A 312 20.85 16.28 -8.35
C TRP A 312 20.00 15.22 -7.66
N PHE A 313 19.81 15.36 -6.35
CA PHE A 313 18.93 14.48 -5.59
C PHE A 313 18.18 15.25 -4.52
N SER A 314 17.12 14.63 -3.99
CA SER A 314 16.36 15.20 -2.89
C SER A 314 15.79 14.14 -1.98
N PHE A 315 15.53 14.54 -0.74
CA PHE A 315 14.89 13.70 0.26
C PHE A 315 13.82 14.48 1.01
N ALA A 316 12.63 13.88 1.15
CA ALA A 316 11.60 14.33 2.07
C ALA A 316 11.51 13.32 3.22
N GLY A 317 11.89 13.73 4.42
CA GLY A 317 11.87 12.82 5.56
C GLY A 317 12.31 13.46 6.87
N ALA A 318 12.21 12.64 7.93
CA ALA A 318 12.76 12.92 9.24
C ALA A 318 13.54 11.70 9.74
N PRO A 319 14.52 11.89 10.63
CA PRO A 319 15.24 10.78 11.26
C PRO A 319 14.28 9.85 12.03
N ARG A 320 14.69 8.59 12.20
CA ARG A 320 13.98 7.60 13.02
C ARG A 320 14.93 7.07 14.10
N PRO A 321 15.24 7.86 15.14
CA PRO A 321 16.28 7.51 16.13
C PRO A 321 15.96 6.23 16.92
N ASN A 322 14.68 5.86 17.02
CA ASN A 322 14.24 4.66 17.72
C ASN A 322 14.17 3.41 16.81
N MET A 323 14.67 3.48 15.58
CA MET A 323 14.61 2.40 14.60
C MET A 323 16.01 2.15 14.06
N ALA A 324 16.80 1.32 14.75
CA ALA A 324 18.23 1.12 14.50
C ALA A 324 18.55 0.67 13.06
N GLY A 325 17.63 -0.04 12.39
CA GLY A 325 17.78 -0.44 10.99
C GLY A 325 17.60 0.69 9.97
N SER A 326 17.02 1.83 10.36
CA SER A 326 16.65 2.91 9.45
C SER A 326 17.86 3.72 8.97
N ILE A 327 18.01 3.85 7.65
CA ILE A 327 19.07 4.67 7.02
C ILE A 327 18.72 6.16 6.88
N ARG A 328 17.57 6.60 7.40
CA ARG A 328 17.08 7.98 7.19
C ARG A 328 18.00 9.03 7.79
N GLY A 329 18.66 8.72 8.91
CA GLY A 329 19.65 9.61 9.51
C GLY A 329 20.84 9.84 8.57
N GLN A 330 21.42 8.75 8.08
CA GLN A 330 22.55 8.75 7.15
C GLN A 330 22.20 9.50 5.85
N ILE A 331 21.00 9.29 5.30
CA ILE A 331 20.52 10.04 4.13
C ILE A 331 20.46 11.54 4.42
N ILE A 332 19.92 11.93 5.57
CA ILE A 332 19.81 13.34 5.97
C ILE A 332 21.20 13.96 6.13
N ASP A 333 22.14 13.26 6.76
CA ASP A 333 23.48 13.74 6.99
C ASP A 333 24.27 13.91 5.68
N GLN A 334 24.22 12.91 4.78
CA GLN A 334 24.79 13.02 3.44
C GLN A 334 24.15 14.17 2.63
N CYS A 335 22.82 14.33 2.73
CA CYS A 335 22.11 15.40 2.05
C CYS A 335 22.51 16.80 2.56
N ARG A 336 22.64 16.98 3.89
CA ARG A 336 23.09 18.24 4.51
C ARG A 336 24.53 18.59 4.16
N ALA A 337 25.39 17.58 4.01
CA ALA A 337 26.77 17.77 3.57
C ALA A 337 26.90 18.12 2.07
N SER A 338 25.85 17.88 1.27
CA SER A 338 25.87 18.08 -0.18
C SER A 338 25.24 19.40 -0.62
N LYS A 339 25.96 20.15 -1.48
CA LYS A 339 25.38 21.31 -2.18
C LYS A 339 24.43 20.93 -3.31
N ARG A 340 24.37 19.64 -3.68
CA ARG A 340 23.54 19.12 -4.77
C ARG A 340 22.24 18.49 -4.29
N CYS A 341 22.09 18.29 -2.99
CA CYS A 341 20.90 17.72 -2.39
C CYS A 341 19.91 18.81 -1.95
N LYS A 342 18.62 18.57 -2.19
CA LYS A 342 17.54 19.32 -1.54
C LYS A 342 16.87 18.48 -0.46
N LEU A 343 16.96 18.95 0.78
CA LEU A 343 16.26 18.35 1.91
C LEU A 343 14.93 19.09 2.18
N LEU A 344 13.86 18.31 2.39
CA LEU A 344 12.60 18.75 2.98
C LEU A 344 12.41 18.00 4.31
N GLU A 345 12.67 18.69 5.41
CA GLU A 345 12.62 18.08 6.75
C GLU A 345 11.18 17.98 7.25
N CYS A 346 10.77 16.77 7.64
CA CYS A 346 9.43 16.46 8.14
C CYS A 346 9.36 16.47 9.69
N SER A 347 9.99 17.45 10.34
CA SER A 347 10.03 17.52 11.81
C SER A 347 8.71 17.98 12.42
N SER A 348 8.52 17.67 13.71
CA SER A 348 7.33 18.04 14.50
C SER A 348 7.20 19.58 14.56
N GLY A 349 6.23 20.12 13.81
CA GLY A 349 6.04 21.56 13.62
C GLY A 349 5.21 21.83 12.35
N VAL A 350 5.55 22.90 11.60
CA VAL A 350 5.00 23.11 10.25
C VAL A 350 5.55 22.01 9.33
N ASN A 351 4.89 20.86 9.33
CA ASN A 351 5.31 19.69 8.58
C ASN A 351 5.07 19.90 7.08
N GLN A 352 6.06 20.48 6.40
CA GLN A 352 6.01 20.76 4.96
C GLN A 352 5.89 19.49 4.11
N CYS A 353 6.18 18.30 4.66
CA CYS A 353 5.99 17.04 3.96
C CYS A 353 4.52 16.63 3.86
N ASN A 354 3.65 17.20 4.70
CA ASN A 354 2.20 17.07 4.56
C ASN A 354 1.63 18.08 3.55
N SER A 355 2.43 19.03 3.06
CA SER A 355 2.03 19.96 2.00
C SER A 355 2.27 19.32 0.62
N PRO A 356 1.21 19.02 -0.15
CA PRO A 356 1.36 18.47 -1.50
C PRO A 356 2.14 19.43 -2.42
N SER A 357 1.97 20.74 -2.25
CA SER A 357 2.62 21.74 -3.10
C SER A 357 4.13 21.79 -2.87
N SER A 358 4.56 21.77 -1.61
CA SER A 358 5.98 21.77 -1.22
C SER A 358 6.70 20.51 -1.72
N LEU A 359 6.09 19.33 -1.51
CA LEU A 359 6.65 18.06 -1.97
C LEU A 359 6.77 18.03 -3.50
N MET A 360 5.68 18.33 -4.21
CA MET A 360 5.67 18.30 -5.67
C MET A 360 6.63 19.31 -6.29
N LYS A 361 6.79 20.51 -5.71
CA LYS A 361 7.78 21.50 -6.16
C LYS A 361 9.22 21.01 -6.01
N MET A 362 9.53 20.35 -4.90
CA MET A 362 10.86 19.78 -4.67
C MET A 362 11.15 18.69 -5.69
N PHE A 363 10.28 17.69 -5.79
CA PHE A 363 10.48 16.56 -6.69
C PHE A 363 10.55 16.98 -8.16
N GLN A 364 9.69 17.92 -8.61
CA GLN A 364 9.74 18.47 -9.97
C GLN A 364 11.06 19.17 -10.31
N ARG A 365 11.84 19.59 -9.31
CA ARG A 365 13.14 20.26 -9.49
C ARG A 365 14.33 19.34 -9.22
N SER A 366 14.10 18.07 -8.93
CA SER A 366 15.14 17.09 -8.63
C SER A 366 15.27 16.06 -9.75
N ILE A 367 16.50 15.58 -9.98
CA ILE A 367 16.77 14.47 -10.90
C ILE A 367 16.41 13.14 -10.24
N PHE A 368 16.95 12.91 -9.04
CA PHE A 368 16.71 11.71 -8.23
C PHE A 368 15.95 12.02 -6.94
N CYS A 369 15.08 11.11 -6.51
CA CYS A 369 14.30 11.24 -5.28
C CYS A 369 14.54 10.03 -4.40
N LEU A 370 15.13 10.26 -3.22
CA LEU A 370 15.48 9.19 -2.29
C LEU A 370 14.23 8.64 -1.60
N GLN A 371 13.99 7.34 -1.75
CA GLN A 371 12.83 6.62 -1.22
C GLN A 371 13.27 5.48 -0.30
N PRO A 372 13.91 5.77 0.86
CA PRO A 372 14.18 4.74 1.87
C PRO A 372 12.87 4.16 2.42
N GLN A 373 12.97 3.03 3.10
CA GLN A 373 11.86 2.41 3.80
C GLN A 373 11.23 3.37 4.86
N GLY A 374 9.98 3.09 5.21
CA GLY A 374 9.24 3.74 6.28
C GLY A 374 9.08 2.85 7.49
N ASP A 375 7.86 2.83 8.03
CA ASP A 375 7.47 1.81 9.01
C ASP A 375 7.28 0.44 8.32
N SER A 376 7.22 0.45 6.98
CA SER A 376 7.12 -0.71 6.08
C SER A 376 7.96 -0.44 4.81
N TYR A 377 7.90 -1.34 3.81
CA TYR A 377 8.83 -1.30 2.68
C TYR A 377 8.65 -0.07 1.78
N THR A 378 7.43 0.41 1.58
CA THR A 378 7.13 1.45 0.59
C THR A 378 6.29 2.58 1.16
N ARG A 379 6.14 3.65 0.37
CA ARG A 379 5.44 4.88 0.76
C ARG A 379 4.81 5.54 -0.47
N ARG A 380 3.72 6.30 -0.28
CA ARG A 380 3.12 7.14 -1.35
C ARG A 380 4.15 8.02 -2.06
N SER A 381 5.16 8.50 -1.34
CA SER A 381 6.22 9.36 -1.89
C SER A 381 7.00 8.72 -3.04
N ALA A 382 7.06 7.39 -3.13
CA ALA A 382 7.64 6.67 -4.27
C ALA A 382 6.86 6.98 -5.55
N PHE A 383 5.54 6.89 -5.51
CA PHE A 383 4.66 7.20 -6.64
C PHE A 383 4.59 8.70 -6.92
N ASP A 384 4.60 9.54 -5.89
CA ASP A 384 4.69 11.00 -6.07
C ASP A 384 5.99 11.41 -6.79
N SER A 385 7.09 10.68 -6.61
CA SER A 385 8.35 10.95 -7.34
C SER A 385 8.26 10.61 -8.83
N ILE A 386 7.67 9.45 -9.17
CA ILE A 386 7.37 9.08 -10.56
C ILE A 386 6.44 10.11 -11.20
N LEU A 387 5.36 10.48 -10.51
CA LEU A 387 4.42 11.52 -10.94
C LEU A 387 5.11 12.86 -11.21
N ALA A 388 6.11 13.22 -10.41
CA ALA A 388 6.90 14.44 -10.57
C ALA A 388 8.04 14.32 -11.61
N GLY A 389 8.19 13.19 -12.31
CA GLY A 389 9.31 12.91 -13.22
C GLY A 389 10.68 12.94 -12.53
N CYS A 390 10.71 12.61 -11.23
CA CYS A 390 11.91 12.47 -10.43
C CYS A 390 12.22 10.98 -10.28
N ILE A 391 13.41 10.55 -10.68
CA ILE A 391 13.78 9.13 -10.71
C ILE A 391 13.84 8.60 -9.27
N PRO A 392 12.98 7.63 -8.90
CA PRO A 392 13.03 7.07 -7.56
C PRO A 392 14.34 6.32 -7.33
N VAL A 393 14.93 6.53 -6.15
CA VAL A 393 16.06 5.76 -5.64
C VAL A 393 15.55 4.90 -4.50
N PHE A 394 15.48 3.60 -4.73
CA PHE A 394 15.04 2.62 -3.73
C PHE A 394 16.23 2.01 -3.02
N PHE A 395 16.02 1.67 -1.74
CA PHE A 395 17.07 1.10 -0.89
C PHE A 395 16.80 -0.35 -0.47
N HIS A 396 15.64 -0.88 -0.87
CA HIS A 396 15.24 -2.25 -0.66
C HIS A 396 14.40 -2.73 -1.84
N PRO A 397 14.59 -3.97 -2.36
CA PRO A 397 13.79 -4.49 -3.48
C PRO A 397 12.29 -4.59 -3.13
N GLY A 398 12.01 -4.84 -1.85
CA GLY A 398 10.67 -4.79 -1.27
C GLY A 398 9.93 -3.46 -1.50
N SER A 399 10.62 -2.34 -1.70
CA SER A 399 9.96 -1.03 -1.85
C SER A 399 9.16 -0.88 -3.16
N ALA A 400 9.51 -1.65 -4.20
CA ALA A 400 8.78 -1.59 -5.47
C ALA A 400 8.80 -2.87 -6.29
N TYR A 401 9.97 -3.50 -6.41
CA TYR A 401 10.26 -4.41 -7.51
C TYR A 401 9.51 -5.74 -7.42
N VAL A 402 9.30 -6.24 -6.20
CA VAL A 402 8.63 -7.52 -5.95
C VAL A 402 7.11 -7.43 -5.83
N GLN A 403 6.54 -6.22 -5.64
CA GLN A 403 5.13 -6.05 -5.28
C GLN A 403 4.26 -5.34 -6.34
N TYR A 404 4.83 -4.45 -7.15
CA TYR A 404 4.06 -3.65 -8.13
C TYR A 404 4.25 -4.14 -9.57
N THR A 405 4.44 -5.45 -9.77
CA THR A 405 4.79 -6.04 -11.07
C THR A 405 3.74 -5.85 -12.17
N TRP A 406 2.48 -5.57 -11.80
CA TRP A 406 1.43 -5.20 -12.77
C TRP A 406 1.54 -3.75 -13.26
N HIS A 407 2.05 -2.87 -12.40
CA HIS A 407 2.07 -1.42 -12.64
C HIS A 407 3.43 -0.92 -13.11
N LEU A 408 4.51 -1.54 -12.66
CA LEU A 408 5.89 -1.16 -12.95
C LEU A 408 6.60 -2.23 -13.80
N PRO A 409 7.54 -1.84 -14.68
CA PRO A 409 8.34 -2.79 -15.46
C PRO A 409 9.15 -3.75 -14.58
N LEU A 410 9.34 -4.99 -15.01
CA LEU A 410 10.21 -5.96 -14.32
C LEU A 410 11.68 -5.52 -14.32
N ASN A 411 12.14 -4.91 -15.43
CA ASN A 411 13.48 -4.32 -15.48
C ASN A 411 13.52 -3.01 -14.68
N HIS A 412 13.88 -3.11 -13.40
CA HIS A 412 13.91 -1.98 -12.47
C HIS A 412 14.90 -0.88 -12.85
N THR A 413 16.02 -1.23 -13.50
CA THR A 413 17.03 -0.27 -13.97
C THR A 413 16.50 0.68 -15.03
N SER A 414 15.39 0.33 -15.70
CA SER A 414 14.76 1.19 -16.71
C SER A 414 14.04 2.40 -16.12
N TYR A 415 13.69 2.41 -14.83
CA TYR A 415 12.88 3.46 -14.23
C TYR A 415 13.34 3.93 -12.84
N SER A 416 14.35 3.29 -12.25
CA SER A 416 14.79 3.56 -10.88
C SER A 416 16.27 3.28 -10.70
N VAL A 417 16.82 3.80 -9.60
CA VAL A 417 18.16 3.44 -9.11
C VAL A 417 18.02 2.63 -7.83
N PHE A 418 18.80 1.56 -7.70
CA PHE A 418 18.88 0.78 -6.48
C PHE A 418 20.20 1.06 -5.75
N ILE A 419 20.13 1.35 -4.45
CA ILE A 419 21.30 1.50 -3.58
C ILE A 419 21.05 0.67 -2.32
N PRO A 420 21.77 -0.43 -2.07
CA PRO A 420 21.54 -1.27 -0.90
C PRO A 420 21.64 -0.50 0.41
N GLU A 421 20.62 -0.61 1.27
CA GLU A 421 20.57 0.13 2.53
C GLU A 421 21.69 -0.24 3.52
N ASP A 422 22.13 -1.49 3.54
CA ASP A 422 23.24 -1.98 4.34
C ASP A 422 24.55 -1.28 3.99
N GLU A 423 24.83 -1.07 2.70
CA GLU A 423 26.03 -0.37 2.26
C GLU A 423 26.02 1.13 2.60
N VAL A 424 24.84 1.75 2.65
CA VAL A 424 24.65 3.13 3.13
C VAL A 424 24.82 3.20 4.65
N ARG A 425 24.23 2.24 5.36
CA ARG A 425 24.27 2.14 6.84
C ARG A 425 25.71 1.95 7.34
N ASP A 426 26.47 1.09 6.67
CA ASP A 426 27.86 0.77 7.00
C ASP A 426 28.85 1.85 6.52
N GLY A 427 28.38 2.89 5.81
CA GLY A 427 29.23 3.94 5.25
C GLY A 427 30.14 3.47 4.11
N LYS A 428 29.87 2.30 3.51
CA LYS A 428 30.63 1.73 2.38
C LYS A 428 30.38 2.50 1.08
N ILE A 429 29.18 3.07 0.93
CA ILE A 429 28.77 3.82 -0.25
C ILE A 429 28.32 5.25 0.10
N SER A 430 28.74 6.20 -0.75
CA SER A 430 28.18 7.55 -0.82
C SER A 430 27.06 7.61 -1.85
N ILE A 431 25.86 8.03 -1.44
CA ILE A 431 24.69 8.16 -2.33
C ILE A 431 24.98 9.14 -3.45
N GLU A 432 25.60 10.29 -3.14
CA GLU A 432 25.95 11.29 -4.16
C GLU A 432 26.91 10.71 -5.21
N THR A 433 27.91 9.94 -4.77
CA THR A 433 28.89 9.33 -5.68
C THR A 433 28.24 8.36 -6.66
N VAL A 434 27.35 7.48 -6.17
CA VAL A 434 26.58 6.55 -7.02
C VAL A 434 25.70 7.31 -7.99
N LEU A 435 24.97 8.32 -7.53
CA LEU A 435 24.07 9.06 -8.41
C LEU A 435 24.82 9.89 -9.46
N LEU A 436 26.06 10.31 -9.19
CA LEU A 436 26.90 11.06 -10.14
C LEU A 436 27.57 10.16 -11.18
N SER A 437 27.70 8.86 -10.93
CA SER A 437 28.30 7.93 -11.91
C SER A 437 27.35 7.57 -13.05
N ILE A 438 26.05 7.78 -12.87
CA ILE A 438 25.02 7.50 -13.87
C ILE A 438 25.13 8.52 -15.01
N SER A 439 25.21 8.03 -16.25
CA SER A 439 25.36 8.89 -17.43
C SER A 439 24.12 9.77 -17.65
N ARG A 440 24.30 10.87 -18.39
CA ARG A 440 23.18 11.77 -18.72
C ARG A 440 22.15 11.08 -19.62
N GLU A 441 22.61 10.16 -20.44
CA GLU A 441 21.84 9.35 -21.36
C GLU A 441 20.94 8.39 -20.58
N GLU A 442 21.49 7.67 -19.60
CA GLU A 442 20.71 6.81 -18.70
C GLU A 442 19.71 7.61 -17.87
N VAL A 443 20.11 8.76 -17.32
CA VAL A 443 19.19 9.68 -16.61
C VAL A 443 18.04 10.14 -17.50
N ARG A 444 18.32 10.46 -18.78
CA ARG A 444 17.28 10.86 -19.73
C ARG A 444 16.35 9.70 -20.04
N ALA A 445 16.88 8.49 -20.26
CA ALA A 445 16.10 7.29 -20.55
C ALA A 445 15.19 6.91 -19.37
N MET A 446 15.74 6.84 -18.16
CA MET A 446 14.96 6.58 -16.94
C MET A 446 13.87 7.63 -16.73
N ARG A 447 14.18 8.92 -16.96
CA ARG A 447 13.19 9.99 -16.83
C ARG A 447 12.04 9.85 -17.82
N GLU A 448 12.34 9.56 -19.09
CA GLU A 448 11.27 9.34 -20.07
C GLU A 448 10.42 8.13 -19.66
N LYS A 449 11.06 7.06 -19.16
CA LYS A 449 10.33 5.88 -18.71
C LYS A 449 9.37 6.18 -17.56
N ILE A 450 9.80 6.87 -16.50
CA ILE A 450 8.88 7.22 -15.39
C ILE A 450 7.76 8.17 -15.82
N ILE A 451 7.99 9.04 -16.81
CA ILE A 451 6.95 9.92 -17.36
C ILE A 451 5.92 9.11 -18.15
N GLU A 452 6.36 8.14 -18.95
CA GLU A 452 5.50 7.18 -19.66
C GLU A 452 4.63 6.38 -18.67
N LEU A 453 5.17 6.02 -17.50
CA LEU A 453 4.47 5.23 -16.48
C LEU A 453 3.37 5.99 -15.71
N ILE A 454 3.30 7.33 -15.80
CA ILE A 454 2.33 8.16 -15.05
C ILE A 454 0.89 7.64 -15.10
N PRO A 455 0.26 7.37 -16.27
CA PRO A 455 -1.11 6.83 -16.30
C PRO A 455 -1.26 5.54 -15.50
N ARG A 456 -0.26 4.66 -15.51
CA ARG A 456 -0.30 3.34 -14.85
C ARG A 456 -0.28 3.39 -13.32
N ILE A 457 0.10 4.53 -12.74
CA ILE A 457 0.26 4.72 -11.29
C ILE A 457 -0.73 5.72 -10.67
N VAL A 458 -1.60 6.33 -11.49
CA VAL A 458 -2.64 7.25 -11.01
C VAL A 458 -4.01 6.62 -11.19
N TYR A 459 -4.97 7.05 -10.37
CA TYR A 459 -6.36 6.66 -10.51
C TYR A 459 -7.12 7.82 -11.16
N ALA A 460 -7.85 7.59 -12.25
CA ALA A 460 -8.67 8.61 -12.88
C ALA A 460 -9.79 9.08 -11.93
N ASP A 461 -10.31 10.28 -12.19
CA ASP A 461 -11.43 10.81 -11.42
C ASP A 461 -12.66 9.89 -11.57
N PRO A 462 -13.22 9.32 -10.48
CA PRO A 462 -14.32 8.36 -10.56
C PRO A 462 -15.62 8.90 -11.17
N ARG A 463 -15.74 10.23 -11.34
CA ARG A 463 -16.88 10.88 -12.03
C ARG A 463 -16.74 10.89 -13.55
N SER A 464 -15.64 10.35 -14.06
CA SER A 464 -15.27 10.37 -15.47
C SER A 464 -14.49 9.11 -15.84
N ARG A 465 -14.08 9.03 -17.11
CA ARG A 465 -13.32 7.90 -17.62
C ARG A 465 -12.30 8.39 -18.64
N LEU A 466 -11.09 7.84 -18.55
CA LEU A 466 -10.10 7.95 -19.62
C LEU A 466 -10.55 7.13 -20.83
N GLU A 467 -10.21 7.61 -22.03
CA GLU A 467 -10.68 7.05 -23.29
C GLU A 467 -9.68 6.05 -23.87
N THR A 468 -8.42 6.46 -23.93
CA THR A 468 -7.34 5.68 -24.55
C THR A 468 -6.31 5.17 -23.54
N LEU A 469 -6.19 5.83 -22.39
CA LEU A 469 -5.24 5.48 -21.35
C LEU A 469 -5.89 4.54 -20.32
N GLU A 470 -5.14 3.51 -19.91
CA GLU A 470 -5.48 2.66 -18.78
C GLU A 470 -4.85 3.23 -17.50
N ASP A 471 -5.68 3.45 -16.48
CA ASP A 471 -5.23 3.93 -15.19
C ASP A 471 -4.85 2.78 -14.24
N ALA A 472 -4.41 3.10 -13.02
CA ALA A 472 -4.07 2.08 -12.01
C ALA A 472 -5.28 1.20 -11.63
N PHE A 473 -6.52 1.66 -11.78
CA PHE A 473 -7.70 0.83 -11.56
C PHE A 473 -7.88 -0.18 -12.71
N ASP A 474 -7.79 0.27 -13.96
CA ASP A 474 -7.97 -0.57 -15.15
C ASP A 474 -6.95 -1.71 -15.18
N ILE A 475 -5.67 -1.40 -14.89
CA ILE A 475 -4.58 -2.38 -14.82
C ILE A 475 -4.81 -3.42 -13.71
N ALA A 476 -5.25 -2.99 -12.54
CA ALA A 476 -5.48 -3.89 -11.41
C ALA A 476 -6.66 -4.84 -11.68
N VAL A 477 -7.76 -4.34 -12.24
CA VAL A 477 -8.91 -5.18 -12.63
C VAL A 477 -8.52 -6.15 -13.75
N GLN A 478 -7.74 -5.71 -14.73
CA GLN A 478 -7.22 -6.59 -15.77
C GLN A 478 -6.33 -7.70 -15.20
N GLY A 479 -5.43 -7.37 -14.26
CA GLY A 479 -4.57 -8.34 -13.59
C GLY A 479 -5.35 -9.42 -12.85
N VAL A 480 -6.42 -9.02 -12.13
CA VAL A 480 -7.34 -9.96 -11.47
C VAL A 480 -8.02 -10.87 -12.50
N ILE A 481 -8.62 -10.30 -13.55
CA ILE A 481 -9.34 -11.08 -14.57
C ILE A 481 -8.40 -12.09 -15.25
N GLN A 482 -7.18 -11.67 -15.61
CA GLN A 482 -6.18 -12.56 -16.21
C GLN A 482 -5.79 -13.71 -15.27
N ARG A 483 -5.63 -13.42 -13.97
CA ARG A 483 -5.34 -14.45 -12.96
C ARG A 483 -6.47 -15.47 -12.86
N VAL A 484 -7.72 -15.02 -12.78
CA VAL A 484 -8.89 -15.92 -12.67
C VAL A 484 -9.11 -16.72 -13.96
N ASN A 485 -8.96 -16.10 -15.13
CA ASN A 485 -9.09 -16.79 -16.41
C ASN A 485 -8.02 -17.88 -16.55
N ARG A 486 -6.76 -17.60 -16.17
CA ARG A 486 -5.68 -18.61 -16.16
C ARG A 486 -6.02 -19.79 -15.27
N LEU A 487 -6.49 -19.53 -14.04
CA LEU A 487 -6.94 -20.57 -13.13
C LEU A 487 -8.06 -21.43 -13.74
N ARG A 488 -9.03 -20.82 -14.43
CA ARG A 488 -10.11 -21.56 -15.10
C ARG A 488 -9.59 -22.45 -16.23
N GLU A 489 -8.62 -21.98 -17.01
CA GLU A 489 -7.97 -22.82 -18.03
C GLU A 489 -7.18 -23.97 -17.41
N GLU A 490 -6.41 -23.73 -16.34
CA GLU A 490 -5.71 -24.79 -15.61
C GLU A 490 -6.67 -25.84 -15.03
N ILE A 491 -7.85 -25.43 -14.55
CA ILE A 491 -8.95 -26.32 -14.14
C ILE A 491 -9.46 -27.16 -15.30
N LYS A 492 -9.75 -26.56 -16.45
CA LYS A 492 -10.23 -27.28 -17.64
C LYS A 492 -9.22 -28.29 -18.16
N GLU A 493 -7.93 -27.98 -18.09
CA GLU A 493 -6.84 -28.85 -18.52
C GLU A 493 -6.50 -29.94 -17.50
N GLY A 494 -7.18 -29.98 -16.34
CA GLY A 494 -6.89 -30.93 -15.26
C GLY A 494 -5.52 -30.71 -14.60
N ARG A 495 -4.91 -29.53 -14.77
CA ARG A 495 -3.56 -29.20 -14.27
C ARG A 495 -3.55 -28.65 -12.85
N VAL A 496 -4.71 -28.57 -12.19
CA VAL A 496 -4.86 -28.02 -10.84
C VAL A 496 -4.11 -28.88 -9.85
N ARG A 497 -2.88 -28.47 -9.55
CA ARG A 497 -2.19 -28.94 -8.37
C ARG A 497 -2.80 -28.18 -7.19
N ASN A 498 -3.36 -28.90 -6.23
CA ASN A 498 -3.88 -28.33 -4.98
C ASN A 498 -2.82 -27.62 -4.13
N ASP A 499 -1.56 -27.76 -4.52
CA ASP A 499 -0.42 -27.05 -4.00
C ASP A 499 0.60 -27.12 -5.16
N MET A 500 0.67 -26.09 -6.01
CA MET A 500 1.94 -25.88 -6.71
C MET A 500 2.93 -25.73 -5.57
N GLY A 501 3.87 -26.67 -5.40
CA GLY A 501 4.83 -26.76 -4.29
C GLY A 501 5.69 -25.50 -4.12
N PHE A 502 5.02 -24.40 -3.84
CA PHE A 502 5.48 -23.05 -3.72
C PHE A 502 5.91 -22.93 -2.29
N VAL A 503 7.21 -22.77 -2.10
CA VAL A 503 7.69 -22.25 -0.83
C VAL A 503 7.15 -20.84 -0.72
N GLU A 504 6.19 -20.60 0.18
CA GLU A 504 5.52 -19.30 0.39
C GLU A 504 6.55 -18.16 0.56
N GLN A 505 7.69 -18.47 1.20
CA GLN A 505 8.84 -17.57 1.40
C GLN A 505 9.55 -17.15 0.09
N ASN A 506 9.34 -17.87 -1.02
CA ASN A 506 9.91 -17.58 -2.33
C ASN A 506 8.88 -16.99 -3.30
N HIS A 507 7.69 -16.58 -2.83
CA HIS A 507 6.64 -16.13 -3.74
C HIS A 507 7.08 -14.98 -4.66
N TRP A 508 7.80 -14.00 -4.11
CA TRP A 508 8.37 -12.90 -4.88
C TRP A 508 9.23 -13.36 -6.08
N LYS A 509 9.91 -14.51 -5.99
CA LYS A 509 10.69 -15.06 -7.11
C LYS A 509 9.81 -15.50 -8.26
N TYR A 510 8.70 -16.18 -7.97
CA TYR A 510 7.75 -16.60 -8.99
C TYR A 510 7.13 -15.42 -9.73
N ALA A 511 6.93 -14.29 -9.04
CA ALA A 511 6.45 -13.07 -9.66
C ALA A 511 7.47 -12.43 -10.64
N LEU A 512 8.76 -12.68 -10.46
CA LEU A 512 9.83 -12.04 -11.25
C LEU A 512 10.43 -12.94 -12.33
N ILE A 513 10.75 -14.17 -11.96
CA ILE A 513 11.52 -15.12 -12.79
C ILE A 513 10.76 -16.43 -13.06
N GLY A 514 9.52 -16.55 -12.58
CA GLY A 514 8.64 -17.69 -12.87
C GLY A 514 9.07 -19.01 -12.20
N GLY A 515 9.94 -18.96 -11.18
CA GLY A 515 10.46 -20.13 -10.48
C GLY A 515 11.11 -19.77 -9.14
N ASP A 516 11.76 -20.75 -8.51
CA ASP A 516 12.44 -20.68 -7.21
C ASP A 516 13.98 -20.53 -7.30
N GLY A 517 14.52 -20.30 -8.49
CA GLY A 517 15.96 -20.15 -8.74
C GLY A 517 16.62 -19.04 -7.92
N GLU A 518 17.96 -19.09 -7.84
CA GLU A 518 18.75 -18.04 -7.18
C GLU A 518 18.47 -16.68 -7.81
N HIS A 519 18.36 -15.67 -6.97
CA HIS A 519 18.14 -14.30 -7.40
C HIS A 519 18.98 -13.34 -6.56
N GLU A 520 19.47 -12.26 -7.16
CA GLU A 520 20.29 -11.25 -6.46
C GLU A 520 19.59 -10.59 -5.26
N TRP A 521 18.28 -10.80 -5.10
CA TRP A 521 17.50 -10.25 -4.00
C TRP A 521 17.31 -11.23 -2.84
N ASP A 522 17.83 -12.45 -2.94
CA ASP A 522 17.70 -13.48 -1.91
C ASP A 522 18.15 -12.95 -0.54
N ARG A 523 19.29 -12.27 -0.49
CA ARG A 523 19.85 -11.66 0.73
C ARG A 523 18.94 -10.63 1.44
N PHE A 524 17.95 -10.08 0.75
CA PHE A 524 17.00 -9.10 1.31
C PHE A 524 15.73 -9.74 1.88
N PHE A 525 15.48 -11.01 1.54
CA PHE A 525 14.30 -11.75 1.97
C PHE A 525 14.63 -13.04 2.74
N THR A 526 15.93 -13.33 2.93
CA THR A 526 16.44 -14.38 3.82
C THR A 526 16.38 -13.96 5.29
N LYS A 527 16.04 -14.92 6.17
CA LYS A 527 15.99 -14.73 7.62
C LYS A 527 17.38 -14.37 8.19
N PRO A 528 17.45 -13.64 9.32
CA PRO A 528 18.71 -13.39 10.03
C PRO A 528 19.42 -14.61 10.65
N GLU A 529 18.96 -15.84 10.46
CA GLU A 529 19.56 -17.04 11.08
C GLU A 529 20.55 -17.79 10.17
N ASP A 530 20.59 -17.49 8.87
CA ASP A 530 21.52 -18.14 7.93
C ASP A 530 22.85 -17.37 7.75
N ALA A 531 23.05 -16.31 8.55
CA ALA A 531 24.27 -15.50 8.57
C ALA A 531 25.11 -15.80 9.82
N GLY A 532 25.53 -17.06 10.00
CA GLY A 532 26.55 -17.42 10.99
C GLY A 532 26.32 -18.76 11.67
N THR A 533 26.91 -19.81 11.09
CA THR A 533 27.65 -20.79 11.92
C THR A 533 29.12 -20.44 11.90
#